data_AF-A0A7Z6T2I9-F1
#
_entry.id   AF-A0A7Z6T2I9-F1
#
_cell.length_a   1.000
_cell.length_b   1.000
_cell.length_c   1.000
_cell.angle_alpha   90.00
_cell.angle_beta   90.00
_cell.angle_gamma   90.00
#
_symmetry.space_group_name_H-M   'P 1'
#
loop_
_entity.id
_entity.type
_entity.pdbx_description
1 polymer ?
#
loop_
_entity_poly.entity_id
_entity_poly.type
_entity_poly.pdbx_seq_one_letter_code
_entity_poly.pdbx_strand_id
1 'polypeptide(L)'
;MIPAGRTGLGTAEVAKRMNRKTLPPEVRQTLPTPISRKKARTAIWDAEQIDAHLAGQEIPDLSFGGPSPDELITADQARRELQGAVSLADFENYVREGSIPGPDEVIDGVPHWKRSTVLAADDLLDRDEARLELRNPITLASWGFYINQGRVPEPDVTVAGVPHWKRLTIRTWDVNRPGAGAGGGRPKGVKETKPRNTAPNPKREARRERLQALLAKGEATSQAISEFADSEGISERTVWRMISDLRGTEA
;
A
#
# COMPACT_ATOMS: atom_id res chain seq x y z
N MET A 1 -0.28 -12.85 4.03
CA MET A 1 0.72 -12.82 5.10
C MET A 1 1.46 -14.14 5.11
N ILE A 2 2.79 -14.09 5.10
CA ILE A 2 3.65 -15.28 5.19
C ILE A 2 4.14 -15.37 6.64
N PRO A 3 3.85 -16.46 7.36
CA PRO A 3 4.34 -16.65 8.73
C PRO A 3 5.87 -16.56 8.80
N ALA A 4 6.37 -15.98 9.88
CA ALA A 4 7.80 -15.94 10.16
C ALA A 4 8.46 -17.33 10.08
N GLY A 5 9.68 -17.39 9.56
CA GLY A 5 10.42 -18.65 9.38
C GLY A 5 10.06 -19.45 8.13
N ARG A 6 9.00 -19.08 7.39
CA ARG A 6 8.56 -19.83 6.21
C ARG A 6 8.85 -19.13 4.89
N THR A 7 8.99 -19.93 3.82
CA THR A 7 9.31 -19.44 2.47
C THR A 7 8.05 -19.37 1.62
N GLY A 8 7.70 -18.17 1.14
CA GLY A 8 6.62 -18.02 0.16
C GLY A 8 7.08 -18.35 -1.25
N LEU A 9 6.20 -18.98 -2.03
CA LEU A 9 6.40 -19.32 -3.44
C LEU A 9 5.35 -18.69 -4.33
N GLY A 10 5.80 -18.17 -5.46
CA GLY A 10 4.94 -17.76 -6.56
C GLY A 10 4.47 -18.92 -7.44
N THR A 11 3.54 -18.59 -8.33
CA THR A 11 2.99 -19.54 -9.32
C THR A 11 4.07 -20.20 -10.18
N ALA A 12 5.11 -19.46 -10.59
CA ALA A 12 6.18 -19.98 -11.43
C ALA A 12 7.10 -20.95 -10.68
N GLU A 13 7.40 -20.67 -9.40
CA GLU A 13 8.20 -21.55 -8.55
C GLU A 13 7.45 -22.84 -8.23
N VAL A 14 6.16 -22.76 -7.93
CA VAL A 14 5.31 -23.94 -7.75
C VAL A 14 5.26 -24.77 -9.04
N ALA A 15 5.08 -24.14 -10.22
CA ALA A 15 5.12 -24.86 -11.49
C ALA A 15 6.46 -25.59 -11.68
N LYS A 16 7.58 -24.92 -11.38
CA LYS A 16 8.92 -25.50 -11.45
C LYS A 16 9.08 -26.70 -10.52
N ARG A 17 8.59 -26.63 -9.28
CA ARG A 17 8.61 -27.77 -8.34
C ARG A 17 7.80 -28.97 -8.82
N MET A 18 6.71 -28.72 -9.53
CA MET A 18 5.90 -29.76 -10.18
C MET A 18 6.46 -30.25 -11.52
N ASN A 19 7.67 -29.79 -11.90
CA ASN A 19 8.30 -30.05 -13.20
C ASN A 19 7.41 -29.63 -14.40
N ARG A 20 6.73 -28.48 -14.26
CA ARG A 20 5.84 -27.89 -15.28
C ARG A 20 6.32 -26.51 -15.68
N LYS A 21 6.06 -26.14 -16.93
CA LYS A 21 6.36 -24.80 -17.46
C LYS A 21 5.40 -23.72 -16.94
N THR A 22 4.15 -24.09 -16.66
CA THR A 22 3.10 -23.20 -16.15
C THR A 22 2.22 -23.97 -15.16
N LEU A 23 1.48 -23.23 -14.34
CA LEU A 23 0.53 -23.78 -13.37
C LEU A 23 -0.93 -23.55 -13.83
N PRO A 24 -1.58 -24.55 -14.46
CA PRO A 24 -2.94 -24.44 -14.97
C PRO A 24 -3.96 -24.24 -13.84
N PRO A 25 -5.12 -23.61 -14.11
CA PRO A 25 -6.16 -23.40 -13.10
C PRO A 25 -6.64 -24.69 -12.42
N GLU A 26 -6.69 -25.79 -13.16
CA GLU A 26 -7.15 -27.10 -12.69
C GLU A 26 -6.20 -27.67 -11.62
N VAL A 27 -4.89 -27.52 -11.85
CA VAL A 27 -3.87 -27.93 -10.88
C VAL A 27 -3.87 -27.02 -9.67
N ARG A 28 -4.17 -25.72 -9.82
CA ARG A 28 -4.26 -24.81 -8.67
C ARG A 28 -5.36 -25.18 -7.69
N GLN A 29 -6.41 -25.85 -8.16
CA GLN A 29 -7.50 -26.32 -7.29
C GLN A 29 -7.10 -27.54 -6.46
N THR A 30 -6.08 -28.29 -6.88
CA THR A 30 -5.57 -29.43 -6.12
C THR A 30 -4.54 -29.04 -5.08
N LEU A 31 -3.91 -27.86 -5.23
CA LEU A 31 -2.91 -27.35 -4.30
C LEU A 31 -3.53 -26.88 -2.97
N PRO A 32 -2.71 -26.79 -1.90
CA PRO A 32 -3.10 -26.13 -0.67
C PRO A 32 -3.63 -24.70 -0.92
N THR A 33 -4.50 -24.25 -0.02
CA THR A 33 -5.01 -22.88 -0.03
C THR A 33 -3.84 -21.88 -0.05
N PRO A 34 -3.77 -20.96 -1.02
CA PRO A 34 -2.73 -19.93 -1.05
C PRO A 34 -2.73 -19.11 0.25
N ILE A 35 -1.53 -18.78 0.75
CA ILE A 35 -1.33 -17.89 1.91
C ILE A 35 -1.61 -16.41 1.56
N SER A 36 -1.65 -16.09 0.27
CA SER A 36 -2.11 -14.80 -0.22
C SER A 36 -3.60 -14.61 0.05
N ARG A 37 -4.01 -13.40 0.44
CA ARG A 37 -5.42 -13.04 0.70
C ARG A 37 -6.37 -13.35 -0.47
N LYS A 38 -7.65 -13.56 -0.15
CA LYS A 38 -8.73 -13.74 -1.13
C LYS A 38 -8.80 -12.52 -2.05
N LYS A 39 -8.56 -12.71 -3.37
CA LYS A 39 -8.44 -11.67 -4.43
C LYS A 39 -7.07 -11.00 -4.59
N ALA A 40 -5.99 -11.53 -4.02
CA ALA A 40 -4.64 -11.08 -4.38
C ALA A 40 -4.41 -11.24 -5.91
N ARG A 41 -3.70 -10.27 -6.52
CA ARG A 41 -3.37 -10.32 -7.97
C ARG A 41 -2.42 -11.46 -8.29
N THR A 42 -1.54 -11.79 -7.34
CA THR A 42 -0.58 -12.89 -7.43
C THR A 42 -0.89 -13.87 -6.30
N ALA A 43 -1.08 -15.14 -6.65
CA ALA A 43 -1.22 -16.21 -5.67
C ALA A 43 0.16 -16.62 -5.15
N ILE A 44 0.29 -16.67 -3.83
CA ILE A 44 1.50 -17.09 -3.12
C ILE A 44 1.12 -18.29 -2.25
N TRP A 45 1.97 -19.32 -2.27
CA TRP A 45 1.84 -20.52 -1.45
C TRP A 45 2.99 -20.62 -0.45
N ASP A 46 2.78 -21.36 0.62
CA ASP A 46 3.85 -21.76 1.53
C ASP A 46 4.67 -22.90 0.92
N ALA A 47 6.00 -22.79 0.99
CA ALA A 47 6.91 -23.77 0.40
C ALA A 47 6.79 -25.16 1.05
N GLU A 48 6.68 -25.22 2.37
CA GLU A 48 6.59 -26.48 3.11
C GLU A 48 5.26 -27.17 2.83
N GLN A 49 4.17 -26.41 2.74
CA GLN A 49 2.87 -26.95 2.37
C GLN A 49 2.86 -27.52 0.94
N ILE A 50 3.53 -26.85 0.00
CA ILE A 50 3.67 -27.35 -1.37
C ILE A 50 4.51 -28.62 -1.39
N ASP A 51 5.66 -28.64 -0.71
CA ASP A 51 6.53 -29.81 -0.69
C ASP A 51 5.86 -31.02 -0.03
N ALA A 52 5.17 -30.80 1.10
CA ALA A 52 4.37 -31.84 1.77
C ALA A 52 3.26 -32.37 0.86
N HIS A 53 2.51 -31.48 0.19
CA HIS A 53 1.48 -31.87 -0.76
C HIS A 53 2.04 -32.69 -1.93
N LEU A 54 3.19 -32.30 -2.49
CA LEU A 54 3.83 -33.03 -3.58
C LEU A 54 4.43 -34.38 -3.13
N ALA A 55 4.88 -34.46 -1.89
CA ALA A 55 5.35 -35.70 -1.27
C ALA A 55 4.21 -36.62 -0.81
N GLY A 56 2.95 -36.19 -0.90
CA GLY A 56 1.79 -36.93 -0.38
C GLY A 56 1.78 -37.03 1.16
N GLN A 57 2.49 -36.13 1.83
CA GLN A 57 2.56 -36.03 3.28
C GLN A 57 1.42 -35.16 3.81
N GLU A 58 1.15 -35.27 5.11
CA GLU A 58 0.21 -34.38 5.79
C GLU A 58 0.68 -32.93 5.65
N ILE A 59 -0.21 -32.06 5.15
CA ILE A 59 0.11 -30.65 4.90
C ILE A 59 0.30 -29.99 6.27
N PRO A 60 1.51 -29.44 6.58
CA PRO A 60 1.74 -28.78 7.84
C PRO A 60 0.74 -27.64 8.01
N ASP A 61 0.08 -27.63 9.16
CA ASP A 61 -0.67 -26.46 9.57
C ASP A 61 0.32 -25.27 9.60
N LEU A 62 -0.10 -24.13 9.06
CA LEU A 62 0.66 -22.88 9.15
C LEU A 62 0.89 -22.49 10.62
N SER A 63 0.11 -23.08 11.53
CA SER A 63 0.10 -22.81 12.96
C SER A 63 1.09 -23.67 13.78
N PHE A 64 1.54 -24.84 13.29
CA PHE A 64 2.26 -25.79 14.17
C PHE A 64 3.35 -26.61 13.45
N GLY A 65 4.58 -26.47 13.95
CA GLY A 65 5.72 -27.34 13.62
C GLY A 65 6.93 -27.16 14.55
N GLY A 66 6.78 -26.38 15.62
CA GLY A 66 7.82 -26.04 16.59
C GLY A 66 7.23 -25.87 18.00
N PRO A 67 8.01 -25.35 18.96
CA PRO A 67 7.53 -25.08 20.32
C PRO A 67 6.19 -24.33 20.32
N SER A 68 5.34 -24.60 21.32
CA SER A 68 3.95 -24.15 21.33
C SER A 68 3.82 -22.65 21.02
N PRO A 69 2.89 -22.22 20.14
CA PRO A 69 2.63 -20.82 19.86
C PRO A 69 2.21 -20.02 21.12
N ASP A 70 1.63 -20.69 22.11
CA ASP A 70 1.26 -20.13 23.40
C ASP A 70 2.35 -20.27 24.48
N GLU A 71 3.53 -20.79 24.13
CA GLU A 71 4.67 -20.84 25.03
C GLU A 71 5.08 -19.41 25.41
N LEU A 72 5.18 -19.18 26.72
CA LEU A 72 5.67 -17.93 27.29
C LEU A 72 7.20 -17.93 27.25
N ILE A 73 7.76 -16.99 26.50
CA ILE A 73 9.20 -16.82 26.30
C ILE A 73 9.65 -15.47 26.87
N THR A 74 10.85 -15.46 27.46
CA THR A 74 11.50 -14.24 27.99
C THR A 74 11.91 -13.29 26.86
N ALA A 75 12.23 -12.02 27.20
CA ALA A 75 12.72 -11.04 26.23
C ALA A 75 13.97 -11.52 25.44
N ASP A 76 14.91 -12.20 26.12
CA ASP A 76 16.13 -12.71 25.46
C ASP A 76 15.84 -13.89 24.51
N GLN A 77 14.83 -14.70 24.81
CA GLN A 77 14.35 -15.74 23.90
C GLN A 77 13.58 -15.10 22.73
N ALA A 78 12.66 -14.18 23.02
CA ALA A 78 11.86 -13.48 22.02
C ALA A 78 12.71 -12.77 20.96
N ARG A 79 13.75 -12.03 21.36
CA ARG A 79 14.63 -11.37 20.38
C ARG A 79 15.38 -12.33 19.46
N ARG A 80 15.60 -13.59 19.88
CA ARG A 80 16.27 -14.62 19.06
C ARG A 80 15.33 -15.27 18.06
N GLU A 81 14.03 -15.21 18.30
CA GLU A 81 12.99 -15.70 17.39
C GLU A 81 12.77 -14.76 16.20
N LEU A 82 13.03 -13.47 16.37
CA LEU A 82 12.93 -12.50 15.29
C LEU A 82 14.05 -12.74 14.26
N GLN A 83 13.71 -12.80 12.97
CA GLN A 83 14.73 -12.91 11.93
C GLN A 83 15.52 -11.60 11.79
N GLY A 84 16.84 -11.72 11.87
CA GLY A 84 17.77 -10.60 11.95
C GLY A 84 18.30 -10.48 13.37
N ALA A 85 19.61 -10.28 13.52
CA ALA A 85 20.22 -10.21 14.84
C ALA A 85 19.76 -8.94 15.57
N VAL A 86 18.69 -9.05 16.37
CA VAL A 86 18.18 -7.96 17.22
C VAL A 86 18.88 -8.03 18.59
N SER A 87 19.48 -6.91 19.01
CA SER A 87 20.03 -6.81 20.36
C SER A 87 18.90 -6.77 21.40
N LEU A 88 19.18 -7.10 22.66
CA LEU A 88 18.16 -7.01 23.71
C LEU A 88 17.64 -5.57 23.87
N ALA A 89 18.52 -4.58 23.78
CA ALA A 89 18.15 -3.18 23.85
C ALA A 89 17.22 -2.76 22.70
N ASP A 90 17.47 -3.23 21.47
CA ASP A 90 16.59 -2.94 20.33
C ASP A 90 15.22 -3.58 20.50
N PHE A 91 15.17 -4.82 21.00
CA PHE A 91 13.90 -5.49 21.32
C PHE A 91 13.10 -4.71 22.36
N GLU A 92 13.73 -4.29 23.46
CA GLU A 92 13.10 -3.47 24.50
C GLU A 92 12.64 -2.11 23.95
N ASN A 93 13.41 -1.51 23.03
CA ASN A 93 13.01 -0.29 22.33
C ASN A 93 11.76 -0.51 21.49
N TYR A 94 11.69 -1.61 20.73
CA TYR A 94 10.51 -1.94 19.94
C TYR A 94 9.27 -2.16 20.80
N VAL A 95 9.40 -2.80 21.96
CA VAL A 95 8.30 -2.95 22.92
C VAL A 95 7.87 -1.57 23.45
N ARG A 96 8.82 -0.74 23.87
CA ARG A 96 8.56 0.61 24.42
C ARG A 96 7.89 1.54 23.41
N GLU A 97 8.30 1.46 22.14
CA GLU A 97 7.74 2.24 21.04
C GLU A 97 6.40 1.70 20.54
N GLY A 98 6.00 0.50 20.98
CA GLY A 98 4.77 -0.17 20.57
C GLY A 98 4.86 -0.86 19.20
N SER A 99 6.07 -1.07 18.68
CA SER A 99 6.29 -1.86 17.45
C SER A 99 6.10 -3.36 17.73
N ILE A 100 6.52 -3.81 18.90
CA ILE A 100 6.20 -5.12 19.48
C ILE A 100 5.19 -4.88 20.61
N PRO A 101 4.16 -5.73 20.76
CA PRO A 101 3.25 -5.64 21.90
C PRO A 101 3.98 -5.74 23.25
N GLY A 102 3.37 -5.19 24.31
CA GLY A 102 3.83 -5.41 25.68
C GLY A 102 3.80 -6.90 26.07
N PRO A 103 4.44 -7.27 27.19
CA PRO A 103 4.44 -8.65 27.67
C PRO A 103 3.03 -9.15 27.93
N ASP A 104 2.79 -10.42 27.59
CA ASP A 104 1.54 -11.11 27.85
C ASP A 104 1.42 -11.45 29.35
N GLU A 105 2.53 -11.86 29.98
CA GLU A 105 2.60 -12.18 31.41
C GLU A 105 3.91 -11.70 32.04
N VAL A 106 3.89 -11.54 33.37
CA VAL A 106 5.09 -11.25 34.17
C VAL A 106 5.22 -12.34 35.23
N ILE A 107 6.26 -13.17 35.10
CA ILE A 107 6.52 -14.30 36.01
C ILE A 107 7.78 -13.95 36.80
N ASP A 108 7.68 -13.91 38.13
CA ASP A 108 8.77 -13.55 39.04
C ASP A 108 9.46 -12.22 38.70
N GLY A 109 8.68 -11.24 38.22
CA GLY A 109 9.20 -9.93 37.81
C GLY A 109 9.88 -9.92 36.43
N VAL A 110 9.96 -11.05 35.74
CA VAL A 110 10.49 -11.17 34.38
C VAL A 110 9.34 -11.12 33.38
N PRO A 111 9.36 -10.18 32.41
CA PRO A 111 8.33 -10.11 31.38
C PRO A 111 8.46 -11.27 30.39
N HIS A 112 7.32 -11.86 30.05
CA HIS A 112 7.18 -12.96 29.10
C HIS A 112 6.15 -12.62 28.03
N TRP A 113 6.40 -13.10 26.82
CA TRP A 113 5.51 -12.97 25.67
C TRP A 113 5.15 -14.36 25.18
N LYS A 114 3.95 -14.50 24.64
CA LYS A 114 3.63 -15.66 23.82
C LYS A 114 4.53 -15.64 22.58
N ARG A 115 5.10 -16.80 22.28
CA ARG A 115 5.94 -16.99 21.08
C ARG A 115 5.22 -16.55 19.80
N SER A 116 3.93 -16.85 19.69
CA SER A 116 3.07 -16.41 18.57
C SER A 116 3.00 -14.88 18.44
N THR A 117 2.89 -14.14 19.54
CA THR A 117 2.88 -12.67 19.54
C THR A 117 4.18 -12.11 18.96
N VAL A 118 5.31 -12.72 19.32
CA VAL A 118 6.64 -12.31 18.85
C VAL A 118 6.83 -12.66 17.37
N LEU A 119 6.50 -13.89 16.97
CA LEU A 119 6.62 -14.33 15.57
C LEU A 119 5.70 -13.54 14.64
N ALA A 120 4.51 -13.15 15.10
CA ALA A 120 3.61 -12.31 14.30
C ALA A 120 4.22 -10.94 13.95
N ALA A 121 5.15 -10.44 14.76
CA ALA A 121 5.89 -9.22 14.43
C ALA A 121 6.85 -9.41 13.24
N ASP A 122 7.28 -10.63 12.97
CA ASP A 122 8.19 -10.95 11.86
C ASP A 122 7.46 -11.47 10.61
N ASP A 123 6.13 -11.50 10.65
CA ASP A 123 5.29 -11.85 9.49
C ASP A 123 5.57 -10.94 8.29
N LEU A 124 5.66 -11.55 7.11
CA LEU A 124 5.77 -10.81 5.87
C LEU A 124 4.38 -10.38 5.38
N LEU A 125 4.20 -9.08 5.30
CA LEU A 125 3.00 -8.40 4.84
C LEU A 125 3.13 -8.07 3.36
N ASP A 126 2.10 -8.42 2.58
CA ASP A 126 1.98 -7.92 1.22
C ASP A 126 1.71 -6.40 1.20
N ARG A 127 1.73 -5.79 0.00
CA ARG A 127 1.49 -4.34 -0.15
C ARG A 127 0.16 -3.86 0.45
N ASP A 128 -0.90 -4.66 0.40
CA ASP A 128 -2.20 -4.27 0.95
C ASP A 128 -2.28 -4.50 2.46
N GLU A 129 -1.66 -5.57 2.95
CA GLU A 129 -1.54 -5.87 4.38
C GLU A 129 -0.67 -4.82 5.08
N ALA A 130 0.47 -4.44 4.50
CA ALA A 130 1.36 -3.42 5.04
C ALA A 130 0.65 -2.06 5.23
N ARG A 131 -0.18 -1.62 4.28
CA ARG A 131 -0.92 -0.36 4.45
C ARG A 131 -2.06 -0.45 5.47
N LEU A 132 -2.61 -1.64 5.69
CA LEU A 132 -3.68 -1.87 6.66
C LEU A 132 -3.11 -1.98 8.08
N GLU A 133 -1.83 -2.34 8.19
CA GLU A 133 -1.12 -2.41 9.47
C GLU A 133 -0.83 -1.06 10.10
N LEU A 134 -0.85 0.02 9.32
CA LEU A 134 -0.60 1.36 9.82
C LEU A 134 -1.65 1.75 10.87
N ARG A 135 -1.25 2.46 11.92
CA ARG A 135 -2.18 2.98 12.94
C ARG A 135 -3.29 3.83 12.33
N ASN A 136 -2.98 4.53 11.24
CA ASN A 136 -3.95 5.20 10.37
C ASN A 136 -3.86 4.61 8.96
N PRO A 137 -4.69 3.59 8.63
CA PRO A 137 -4.66 2.94 7.32
C PRO A 137 -4.92 3.92 6.19
N ILE A 138 -4.13 3.80 5.12
CA ILE A 138 -4.31 4.64 3.92
C ILE A 138 -4.83 3.81 2.75
N THR A 139 -5.26 4.48 1.68
CA THR A 139 -5.74 3.82 0.47
C THR A 139 -4.57 3.14 -0.28
N LEU A 140 -4.88 2.10 -1.05
CA LEU A 140 -3.88 1.38 -1.86
C LEU A 140 -3.18 2.28 -2.89
N ALA A 141 -3.90 3.29 -3.41
CA ALA A 141 -3.35 4.28 -4.32
C ALA A 141 -2.32 5.18 -3.61
N SER A 142 -2.65 5.72 -2.43
CA SER A 142 -1.74 6.53 -1.63
C SER A 142 -0.51 5.74 -1.19
N TRP A 143 -0.71 4.48 -0.78
CA TRP A 143 0.42 3.59 -0.44
C TRP A 143 1.33 3.34 -1.64
N GLY A 144 0.76 3.18 -2.83
CA GLY A 144 1.55 3.11 -4.07
C GLY A 144 2.38 4.35 -4.35
N PHE A 145 1.78 5.53 -4.15
CA PHE A 145 2.50 6.78 -4.28
C PHE A 145 3.67 6.87 -3.28
N TYR A 146 3.47 6.42 -2.05
CA TYR A 146 4.51 6.44 -1.02
C TYR A 146 5.69 5.52 -1.36
N ILE A 147 5.39 4.30 -1.83
CA ILE A 147 6.39 3.35 -2.34
C ILE A 147 7.19 3.99 -3.48
N ASN A 148 6.53 4.53 -4.50
CA ASN A 148 7.20 5.12 -5.67
C ASN A 148 8.05 6.36 -5.33
N GLN A 149 7.73 7.06 -4.23
CA GLN A 149 8.45 8.24 -3.77
C GLN A 149 9.56 7.91 -2.76
N GLY A 150 9.80 6.63 -2.46
CA GLY A 150 10.78 6.21 -1.45
C GLY A 150 10.46 6.73 -0.04
N ARG A 151 9.17 6.95 0.27
CA ARG A 151 8.72 7.48 1.58
C ARG A 151 8.42 6.40 2.61
N VAL A 152 8.46 5.14 2.18
CA VAL A 152 8.32 3.94 3.01
C VAL A 152 9.66 3.22 3.02
N PRO A 153 9.90 2.33 3.98
CA PRO A 153 11.10 1.50 3.99
C PRO A 153 11.19 0.67 2.71
N GLU A 154 12.41 0.34 2.31
CA GLU A 154 12.63 -0.67 1.28
C GLU A 154 11.98 -1.99 1.70
N PRO A 155 11.44 -2.78 0.74
CA PRO A 155 10.86 -4.07 1.06
C PRO A 155 11.93 -5.01 1.63
N ASP A 156 11.62 -5.66 2.75
CA ASP A 156 12.53 -6.63 3.39
C ASP A 156 12.80 -7.83 2.47
N VAL A 157 11.80 -8.22 1.66
CA VAL A 157 11.92 -9.31 0.70
C VAL A 157 10.98 -9.12 -0.49
N THR A 158 11.37 -9.64 -1.65
CA THR A 158 10.49 -9.74 -2.81
C THR A 158 10.15 -11.20 -3.07
N VAL A 159 8.87 -11.55 -2.93
CA VAL A 159 8.35 -12.90 -3.17
C VAL A 159 7.55 -12.88 -4.46
N ALA A 160 7.93 -13.69 -5.45
CA ALA A 160 7.25 -13.76 -6.75
C ALA A 160 7.09 -12.40 -7.47
N GLY A 161 8.09 -11.52 -7.35
CA GLY A 161 8.05 -10.16 -7.90
C GLY A 161 7.13 -9.18 -7.15
N VAL A 162 6.56 -9.60 -6.02
CA VAL A 162 5.74 -8.75 -5.15
C VAL A 162 6.58 -8.34 -3.95
N PRO A 163 6.75 -7.03 -3.69
CA PRO A 163 7.46 -6.55 -2.50
C PRO A 163 6.65 -6.87 -1.24
N HIS A 164 7.33 -7.37 -0.23
CA HIS A 164 6.80 -7.65 1.10
C HIS A 164 7.65 -6.96 2.16
N TRP A 165 7.00 -6.59 3.26
CA TRP A 165 7.63 -5.97 4.41
C TRP A 165 7.32 -6.78 5.65
N LYS A 166 8.27 -6.89 6.57
CA LYS A 166 7.99 -7.43 7.90
C LYS A 166 7.00 -6.51 8.61
N ARG A 167 6.09 -7.10 9.39
CA ARG A 167 5.17 -6.34 10.23
C ARG A 167 5.92 -5.38 11.16
N LEU A 168 7.02 -5.83 11.75
CA LEU A 168 7.90 -5.04 12.59
C LEU A 168 8.45 -3.82 11.83
N THR A 169 9.00 -4.02 10.63
CA THR A 169 9.49 -2.92 9.77
C THR A 169 8.41 -1.87 9.53
N ILE A 170 7.19 -2.28 9.21
CA ILE A 170 6.06 -1.38 8.99
C ILE A 170 5.64 -0.65 10.27
N ARG A 171 5.57 -1.35 11.40
CA ARG A 171 5.20 -0.74 12.69
C ARG A 171 6.25 0.23 13.18
N THR A 172 7.52 -0.13 13.14
CA THR A 172 8.64 0.75 13.50
C THR A 172 8.67 1.99 12.62
N TRP A 173 8.42 1.82 11.31
CA TRP A 173 8.25 2.96 10.40
C TRP A 173 7.02 3.80 10.75
N ASP A 174 5.87 3.20 11.05
CA ASP A 174 4.64 3.95 11.36
C ASP A 174 4.75 4.71 12.70
N VAL A 175 5.51 4.17 13.67
CA VAL A 175 5.86 4.84 14.93
C VAL A 175 6.65 6.12 14.66
N ASN A 176 7.68 6.00 13.82
CA ASN A 176 8.60 7.07 13.47
C ASN A 176 8.18 7.85 12.22
N ARG A 177 6.97 7.58 11.71
CA ARG A 177 6.52 8.09 10.43
C ARG A 177 6.56 9.60 10.48
N PRO A 178 7.29 10.26 9.55
CA PRO A 178 7.20 11.69 9.41
C PRO A 178 5.73 12.01 9.27
N GLY A 179 5.17 12.71 10.26
CA GLY A 179 3.77 13.11 10.22
C GLY A 179 3.50 13.82 8.89
N ALA A 180 2.23 13.95 8.52
CA ALA A 180 1.87 14.92 7.48
C ALA A 180 2.33 16.30 7.98
N GLY A 181 3.59 16.67 7.70
CA GLY A 181 4.21 17.88 8.20
C GLY A 181 3.23 19.00 7.94
N ALA A 182 2.87 19.72 9.01
CA ALA A 182 1.71 20.62 9.11
C ALA A 182 1.15 20.91 7.73
N GLY A 183 0.25 20.04 7.26
CA GLY A 183 -0.23 20.12 5.89
C GLY A 183 -0.65 21.56 5.68
N GLY A 184 -0.11 22.23 4.65
CA GLY A 184 -0.38 23.63 4.33
C GLY A 184 -1.84 23.90 3.95
N GLY A 185 -2.76 23.11 4.46
CA GLY A 185 -4.15 23.45 4.60
C GLY A 185 -4.28 24.69 5.46
N ARG A 186 -5.16 25.57 5.00
CA ARG A 186 -5.58 26.79 5.67
C ARG A 186 -5.88 26.51 7.16
N PRO A 187 -5.33 27.28 8.10
CA PRO A 187 -5.58 27.10 9.52
C PRO A 187 -7.08 27.16 9.83
N LYS A 188 -7.54 26.24 10.69
CA LYS A 188 -8.94 26.15 11.12
C LYS A 188 -9.32 27.47 11.81
N GLY A 189 -10.26 28.21 11.23
CA GLY A 189 -10.72 29.51 11.76
C GLY A 189 -10.32 30.75 10.96
N VAL A 190 -9.47 30.62 9.93
CA VAL A 190 -9.19 31.74 9.02
C VAL A 190 -10.38 31.91 8.08
N LYS A 191 -11.32 32.81 8.44
CA LYS A 191 -12.36 33.30 7.52
C LYS A 191 -11.70 33.79 6.23
N GLU A 192 -12.38 33.61 5.10
CA GLU A 192 -12.02 34.32 3.86
C GLU A 192 -12.11 35.82 4.11
N THR A 193 -10.98 36.45 4.43
CA THR A 193 -10.87 37.90 4.63
C THR A 193 -11.15 38.65 3.33
N LYS A 194 -10.91 37.98 2.20
CA LYS A 194 -11.31 38.45 0.88
C LYS A 194 -12.45 37.56 0.41
N PRO A 195 -13.65 38.09 0.10
CA PRO A 195 -14.64 37.29 -0.60
C PRO A 195 -13.99 36.70 -1.84
N ARG A 196 -14.24 35.41 -2.13
CA ARG A 196 -13.92 34.81 -3.42
C ARG A 196 -14.27 35.84 -4.49
N ASN A 197 -13.29 36.26 -5.28
CA ASN A 197 -13.49 37.32 -6.25
C ASN A 197 -14.58 36.88 -7.24
N THR A 198 -15.80 37.34 -7.00
CA THR A 198 -16.98 37.13 -7.85
C THR A 198 -17.02 38.17 -8.97
N ALA A 199 -16.10 39.13 -8.97
CA ALA A 199 -15.96 40.04 -10.09
C ALA A 199 -15.67 39.21 -11.34
N PRO A 200 -16.33 39.53 -12.46
CA PRO A 200 -16.04 38.89 -13.71
C PRO A 200 -14.55 39.03 -14.01
N ASN A 201 -13.91 37.92 -14.37
CA ASN A 201 -12.52 37.95 -14.78
C ASN A 201 -12.46 38.64 -16.14
N PRO A 202 -11.88 39.85 -16.27
CA PRO A 202 -11.93 40.63 -17.50
C PRO A 202 -11.25 39.90 -18.66
N LYS A 203 -10.24 39.05 -18.37
CA LYS A 203 -9.62 38.19 -19.38
C LYS A 203 -10.58 37.12 -19.89
N ARG A 204 -11.46 36.59 -19.02
CA ARG A 204 -12.47 35.60 -19.40
C ARG A 204 -13.56 36.23 -20.26
N GLU A 205 -13.96 37.46 -19.97
CA GLU A 205 -14.96 38.19 -20.76
C GLU A 205 -14.41 38.55 -22.14
N ALA A 206 -13.20 39.14 -22.21
CA ALA A 206 -12.55 39.44 -23.49
C ALA A 206 -12.37 38.19 -24.38
N ARG A 207 -12.07 37.03 -23.78
CA ARG A 207 -12.03 35.75 -24.50
C ARG A 207 -13.39 35.32 -25.02
N ARG A 208 -14.45 35.49 -24.22
CA ARG A 208 -15.82 35.17 -24.64
C ARG A 208 -16.27 36.07 -25.78
N GLU A 209 -15.99 37.37 -25.73
CA GLU A 209 -16.29 38.31 -26.82
C GLU A 209 -15.57 37.94 -28.11
N ARG A 210 -14.28 37.59 -28.05
CA ARG A 210 -13.52 37.13 -29.23
C ARG A 210 -14.08 35.83 -29.81
N LEU A 211 -14.43 34.86 -28.96
CA LEU A 211 -15.07 33.62 -29.41
C LEU A 211 -16.46 33.86 -29.99
N GLN A 212 -17.24 34.77 -29.41
CA GLN A 212 -18.53 35.16 -29.94
C GLN A 212 -18.39 35.84 -31.31
N ALA A 213 -17.39 36.70 -31.50
CA ALA A 213 -17.08 37.29 -32.80
C ALA A 213 -16.66 36.25 -33.84
N LEU A 214 -15.85 35.26 -33.46
CA LEU A 214 -15.48 34.13 -34.34
C LEU A 214 -16.69 33.27 -34.72
N LEU A 215 -17.59 33.00 -33.76
CA LEU A 215 -18.83 32.26 -34.01
C LEU A 215 -19.79 33.04 -34.92
N ALA A 216 -19.96 34.34 -34.69
CA ALA A 216 -20.82 35.20 -35.50
C ALA A 216 -20.35 35.32 -36.96
N LYS A 217 -19.03 35.24 -37.21
CA LYS A 217 -18.45 35.21 -38.55
C LYS A 217 -18.55 33.84 -39.23
N GLY A 218 -18.97 32.80 -38.52
CA GLY A 218 -18.98 31.42 -39.05
C GLY A 218 -17.59 30.80 -39.22
N GLU A 219 -16.55 31.41 -38.63
CA GLU A 219 -15.14 31.04 -38.81
C GLU A 219 -14.64 30.06 -37.72
N ALA A 220 -15.53 29.59 -36.85
CA ALA A 220 -15.22 28.68 -35.74
C ALA A 220 -14.97 27.22 -36.20
N THR A 221 -13.96 27.04 -37.05
CA THR A 221 -13.42 25.74 -37.47
C THR A 221 -12.52 25.15 -36.39
N SER A 222 -12.30 23.83 -36.40
CA SER A 222 -11.40 23.15 -35.45
C SER A 222 -9.98 23.74 -35.49
N GLN A 223 -9.50 24.15 -36.66
CA GLN A 223 -8.20 24.79 -36.81
C GLN A 223 -8.16 26.17 -36.14
N ALA A 224 -9.17 27.01 -36.39
CA ALA A 224 -9.28 28.32 -35.75
C ALA A 224 -9.40 28.22 -34.21
N ILE A 225 -10.04 27.16 -33.71
CA ILE A 225 -10.17 26.88 -32.28
C ILE A 225 -8.83 26.48 -31.65
N SER A 226 -8.03 25.67 -32.35
CA SER A 226 -6.68 25.31 -31.90
C SER A 226 -5.76 26.53 -31.88
N GLU A 227 -5.75 27.34 -32.94
CA GLU A 227 -4.95 28.56 -33.02
C GLU A 227 -5.35 29.57 -31.93
N PHE A 228 -6.65 29.69 -31.65
CA PHE A 228 -7.15 30.51 -30.55
C PHE A 228 -6.66 29.99 -29.18
N ALA A 229 -6.73 28.67 -28.96
CA ALA A 229 -6.28 28.04 -27.72
C ALA A 229 -4.79 28.32 -27.44
N ASP A 230 -3.95 28.18 -28.48
CA ASP A 230 -2.52 28.45 -28.40
C ASP A 230 -2.23 29.93 -28.13
N SER A 231 -2.93 30.84 -28.83
CA SER A 231 -2.75 32.29 -28.64
C SER A 231 -3.14 32.79 -27.24
N GLU A 232 -4.10 32.12 -26.61
CA GLU A 232 -4.63 32.47 -25.29
C GLU A 232 -3.98 31.68 -24.15
N GLY A 233 -3.08 30.74 -24.47
CA GLY A 233 -2.38 29.87 -23.52
C GLY A 233 -3.32 28.97 -22.73
N ILE A 234 -4.39 28.48 -23.36
CA ILE A 234 -5.40 27.60 -22.74
C ILE A 234 -5.57 26.31 -23.54
N SER A 235 -6.07 25.26 -22.88
CA SER A 235 -6.35 24.01 -23.60
C SER A 235 -7.54 24.14 -24.56
N GLU A 236 -7.48 23.43 -25.68
CA GLU A 236 -8.57 23.35 -26.66
C GLU A 236 -9.90 22.92 -26.02
N ARG A 237 -9.84 21.97 -25.07
CA ARG A 237 -11.00 21.54 -24.27
C ARG A 237 -11.67 22.69 -23.51
N THR A 238 -10.88 23.65 -23.04
CA THR A 238 -11.39 24.85 -22.36
C THR A 238 -12.12 25.76 -23.35
N VAL A 239 -11.59 25.91 -24.56
CA VAL A 239 -12.23 26.70 -25.63
C VAL A 239 -13.56 26.07 -26.07
N TRP A 240 -13.59 24.75 -26.30
CA TRP A 240 -14.83 24.03 -26.63
C TRP A 240 -15.90 24.17 -25.54
N ARG A 241 -15.51 24.14 -24.26
CA ARG A 241 -16.44 24.39 -23.16
C ARG A 241 -17.01 25.82 -23.21
N MET A 242 -16.18 26.82 -23.51
CA MET A 242 -16.64 28.21 -23.65
C MET A 242 -17.60 28.38 -24.83
N ILE A 243 -17.32 27.74 -25.96
CA ILE A 243 -18.22 27.72 -27.13
C ILE A 243 -19.55 27.04 -26.79
N SER A 244 -19.51 25.92 -26.06
CA SER A 244 -20.72 25.24 -25.58
C SER A 244 -21.55 26.13 -24.66
N ASP A 245 -20.91 26.85 -23.72
CA ASP A 245 -21.58 27.78 -22.83
C ASP A 245 -22.24 28.93 -23.62
N LEU A 246 -21.57 29.45 -24.66
CA LEU A 246 -22.07 30.53 -25.51
C LEU A 246 -23.26 30.08 -26.37
N ARG A 247 -23.20 28.88 -26.97
CA ARG A 247 -24.32 28.31 -27.74
C ARG A 247 -25.52 27.95 -26.86
N GLY A 248 -25.27 27.53 -25.62
CA GLY A 248 -26.32 27.19 -24.65
C GLY A 248 -27.01 28.38 -24.00
N THR A 249 -26.54 29.61 -24.25
CA THR A 249 -27.16 30.85 -23.73
C THR A 249 -28.03 31.59 -24.77
N GLU A 250 -28.10 31.09 -26.02
CA GLU A 250 -28.91 31.67 -27.12
C GLU A 250 -30.23 30.90 -27.39
N ALA A 251 -30.70 30.06 -26.46
CA ALA A 251 -32.00 29.37 -26.52
C ALA A 251 -32.96 29.90 -25.45
#